data_AF-A0A1B6HWT8-F1
#
_entry.id   AF-A0A1B6HWT8-F1
#
_cell.length_a   1.000
_cell.length_b   1.000
_cell.length_c   1.000
_cell.angle_alpha   90.00
_cell.angle_beta   90.00
_cell.angle_gamma   90.00
#
_symmetry.space_group_name_H-M   'P 1'
#
loop_
_entity.id
_entity.type
_entity.pdbx_description
1 polymer ?
#
loop_
_entity_poly.entity_id
_entity_poly.type
_entity_poly.pdbx_seq_one_letter_code
_entity_poly.pdbx_strand_id
1 'polypeptide(L)'
;LLQPIGQFGTRLQGGKDAASPRYIFTMMSPLTRLIFHPHDDPLLKYLKDDNQKIEPVWYIPIIPMILVNGASGIGTGWMTKIPNYNPREIIQVLKKMMEGEEAHNLKPWYKNFRGDIEQFGMDSYMCSGELSVMGPDKLEITELPIGTWTQAYKEAVMEVMLHGDTDKKPAVISDYKEYHTDTTVRFVVTLSADKLLKLEEEGLHKAFKLQSSMSISCMCAFDKDNVLKKYENIKTILTEFYDVRLEYYEKRKAYLEGMLQAEAAKLSNQARFIVEKCDGILTIENKKKKAMIEELVKKGYDSDPVKAWKLKQDREAVLEEQGDDSQEEVEEESTKGPDYDYLLGMTMWSLTKEKKDELLRKRDEKQTELRILQAKTPKIIWNEDLDNLLEKMDEVETQERLEEAAGSSQTSGKKPLKLKPGATMSKKAQQLAAETMPSPKGRRVEPKIPEETKKKLEKAILAKENKGKRTKKIKEEPDDKDEFDMIAEDQKSLVDKLGYSPEKGMKKAKGVKKEPKQSKPKTKGSPKKKGRNPWSDSEDDGSFSSGSDFDQSPPEKSTPVRTTA
;
A
#
# COMPACT_ATOMS: atom_id res chain seq x y z
N LEU A 1 -3.09 1.99 -2.91
CA LEU A 1 -2.05 3.04 -3.08
C LEU A 1 -1.85 3.40 -4.54
N LEU A 2 -1.70 2.43 -5.43
CA LEU A 2 -1.63 2.69 -6.87
C LEU A 2 -2.94 2.28 -7.57
N GLN A 3 -3.27 2.92 -8.68
CA GLN A 3 -4.41 2.55 -9.51
C GLN A 3 -4.03 1.50 -10.56
N PRO A 4 -4.80 0.40 -10.69
CA PRO A 4 -4.56 -0.61 -11.72
C PRO A 4 -5.21 -0.19 -13.05
N ILE A 5 -4.51 0.58 -13.89
CA ILE A 5 -5.03 1.03 -15.20
C ILE A 5 -4.60 0.02 -16.27
N GLY A 6 -5.47 -0.96 -16.52
CA GLY A 6 -5.20 -2.10 -17.39
C GLY A 6 -5.36 -3.43 -16.65
N GLN A 7 -4.84 -4.52 -17.21
CA GLN A 7 -4.94 -5.86 -16.61
C GLN A 7 -3.80 -6.10 -15.62
N PHE A 8 -4.03 -5.81 -14.34
CA PHE A 8 -3.09 -6.06 -13.22
C PHE A 8 -3.24 -7.46 -12.61
N GLY A 9 -4.01 -8.33 -13.27
CA GLY A 9 -4.33 -9.66 -12.82
C GLY A 9 -5.56 -9.67 -11.92
N THR A 10 -6.16 -10.85 -11.79
CA THR A 10 -7.47 -11.02 -11.17
C THR A 10 -7.43 -12.13 -10.12
N ARG A 11 -8.53 -12.27 -9.38
CA ARG A 11 -8.69 -13.38 -8.44
C ARG A 11 -8.77 -14.75 -9.12
N LEU A 12 -8.94 -14.82 -10.44
CA LEU A 12 -8.99 -16.07 -11.21
C LEU A 12 -7.71 -16.88 -11.02
N GLN A 13 -6.54 -16.21 -11.08
CA GLN A 13 -5.22 -16.82 -10.94
C GLN A 13 -4.36 -16.19 -9.83
N GLY A 14 -4.95 -15.34 -8.99
CA GLY A 14 -4.23 -14.66 -7.91
C GLY A 14 -3.21 -13.66 -8.42
N GLY A 15 -3.52 -12.94 -9.50
CA GLY A 15 -2.65 -11.93 -10.09
C GLY A 15 -1.63 -12.44 -11.11
N LYS A 16 -1.49 -13.75 -11.29
CA LYS A 16 -0.56 -14.35 -12.29
C LYS A 16 -0.98 -14.10 -13.74
N ASP A 17 -2.23 -13.72 -13.94
CA ASP A 17 -2.85 -13.32 -15.20
C ASP A 17 -2.66 -11.82 -15.52
N ALA A 18 -1.75 -11.13 -14.82
CA ALA A 18 -1.36 -9.76 -15.14
C ALA A 18 -0.74 -9.67 -16.55
N ALA A 19 -1.10 -8.62 -17.28
CA ALA A 19 -0.49 -8.33 -18.57
C ALA A 19 0.97 -7.87 -18.41
N SER A 20 1.73 -7.89 -19.52
CA SER A 20 3.12 -7.43 -19.51
C SER A 20 3.22 -6.00 -18.97
N PRO A 21 4.23 -5.67 -18.13
CA PRO A 21 4.41 -4.32 -17.57
C PRO A 21 4.45 -3.19 -18.61
N ARG A 22 4.79 -3.51 -19.86
CA ARG A 22 4.83 -2.55 -20.98
C ARG A 22 3.45 -2.14 -21.51
N TYR A 23 2.39 -2.90 -21.18
CA TYR A 23 1.03 -2.69 -21.68
C TYR A 23 0.03 -2.23 -20.60
N ILE A 24 0.53 -1.98 -19.39
CA ILE A 24 -0.28 -1.54 -18.25
C ILE A 24 0.24 -0.21 -17.72
N PHE A 25 -0.65 0.59 -17.13
CA PHE A 25 -0.34 1.91 -16.63
C PHE A 25 -0.74 2.01 -15.16
N THR A 26 -0.08 2.90 -14.43
CA THR A 26 -0.45 3.16 -13.05
C THR A 26 -0.24 4.63 -12.70
N MET A 27 -0.95 5.07 -11.66
CA MET A 27 -0.80 6.38 -11.06
C MET A 27 -1.16 6.31 -9.58
N MET A 28 -0.80 7.34 -8.82
CA MET A 28 -1.17 7.43 -7.42
C MET A 28 -2.70 7.44 -7.26
N SER A 29 -3.21 6.57 -6.39
CA SER A 29 -4.61 6.64 -5.96
C SER A 29 -4.86 7.98 -5.27
N PRO A 30 -6.06 8.57 -5.43
CA PRO A 30 -6.47 9.77 -4.70
C PRO A 30 -6.33 9.63 -3.18
N LEU A 31 -6.37 8.41 -2.64
CA LEU A 31 -6.20 8.13 -1.21
C LEU A 31 -4.74 8.25 -0.75
N THR A 32 -3.77 8.15 -1.65
CA THR A 32 -2.35 8.01 -1.29
C THR A 32 -1.82 9.21 -0.52
N ARG A 33 -2.11 10.44 -0.97
CA ARG A 33 -1.68 11.66 -0.29
C ARG A 33 -2.58 12.08 0.87
N LEU A 34 -3.71 11.40 1.06
CA LEU A 34 -4.45 11.48 2.30
C LEU A 34 -3.85 10.54 3.35
N ILE A 35 -3.43 9.34 2.93
CA ILE A 35 -2.74 8.37 3.80
C ILE A 35 -1.35 8.90 4.21
N PHE A 36 -0.58 9.39 3.25
CA PHE A 36 0.76 9.97 3.43
C PHE A 36 0.69 11.48 3.19
N HIS A 37 0.38 12.22 4.26
CA HIS A 37 0.10 13.63 4.15
C HIS A 37 1.35 14.42 3.70
N PRO A 38 1.28 15.29 2.68
CA PRO A 38 2.45 16.02 2.16
C PRO A 38 3.21 16.85 3.20
N HIS A 39 2.50 17.38 4.20
CA HIS A 39 3.12 18.11 5.33
C HIS A 39 3.96 17.25 6.27
N ASP A 40 3.86 15.92 6.19
CA ASP A 40 4.75 15.03 6.93
C ASP A 40 6.07 14.81 6.19
N ASP A 41 6.12 14.97 4.86
CA ASP A 41 7.31 14.73 4.03
C ASP A 41 8.57 15.47 4.56
N PRO A 42 8.53 16.77 4.93
CA PRO A 42 9.71 17.47 5.44
C PRO A 42 10.24 16.94 6.78
N LEU A 43 9.43 16.17 7.52
CA LEU A 43 9.75 15.64 8.84
C LEU A 43 10.42 14.25 8.77
N LEU A 44 10.48 13.67 7.57
CA LEU A 44 11.01 12.34 7.35
C LEU A 44 12.54 12.38 7.22
N LYS A 45 13.18 11.35 7.76
CA LYS A 45 14.62 11.14 7.57
C LYS A 45 14.87 10.47 6.22
N TYR A 46 15.38 11.23 5.26
CA TYR A 46 15.70 10.76 3.92
C TYR A 46 17.07 10.08 3.85
N LEU A 47 17.16 9.01 3.08
CA LEU A 47 18.43 8.35 2.80
C LEU A 47 19.15 9.06 1.65
N LYS A 48 20.47 8.86 1.60
CA LYS A 48 21.34 9.34 0.53
C LYS A 48 22.04 8.14 -0.11
N ASP A 49 21.99 8.05 -1.43
CA ASP A 49 22.72 7.08 -2.24
C ASP A 49 23.49 7.85 -3.32
N ASP A 50 24.80 7.64 -3.43
CA ASP A 50 25.70 8.45 -4.28
C ASP A 50 25.51 9.98 -4.14
N ASN A 51 25.34 10.46 -2.89
CA ASN A 51 25.02 11.86 -2.53
C ASN A 51 23.67 12.38 -3.07
N GLN A 52 22.85 11.52 -3.68
CA GLN A 52 21.50 11.84 -4.12
C GLN A 52 20.49 11.48 -3.03
N LYS A 53 19.59 12.41 -2.70
CA LYS A 53 18.47 12.17 -1.79
C LYS A 53 17.48 11.19 -2.43
N ILE A 54 17.23 10.05 -1.78
CA ILE A 54 16.33 8.97 -2.26
C ILE A 54 15.07 8.88 -1.38
N GLU A 55 14.54 7.70 -1.08
CA GLU A 55 13.40 7.52 -0.17
C GLU A 55 13.77 7.75 1.31
N PRO A 56 12.78 8.02 2.17
CA PRO A 56 13.01 8.00 3.61
C PRO A 56 13.15 6.59 4.16
N VAL A 57 13.76 6.48 5.35
CA VAL A 57 13.87 5.22 6.10
C VAL A 57 12.50 4.54 6.20
N TRP A 58 11.47 5.33 6.51
CA TRP A 58 10.07 4.94 6.42
C TRP A 58 9.21 6.19 6.23
N TYR A 59 8.05 6.00 5.62
CA TYR A 59 6.98 7.00 5.61
C TYR A 59 6.11 6.87 6.86
N ILE A 60 5.48 7.97 7.28
CA ILE A 60 4.58 8.00 8.44
C ILE A 60 3.13 8.17 7.98
N PRO A 61 2.39 7.09 7.67
CA PRO A 61 1.00 7.21 7.26
C PRO A 61 0.10 7.66 8.42
N ILE A 62 -1.10 8.17 8.12
CA ILE A 62 -2.09 8.56 9.15
C ILE A 62 -2.81 7.36 9.81
N ILE A 63 -2.72 6.18 9.17
CA ILE A 63 -3.22 4.89 9.68
C ILE A 63 -2.15 3.79 9.48
N PRO A 64 -2.10 2.74 10.32
CA PRO A 64 -1.09 1.68 10.23
C PRO A 64 -1.30 0.81 8.98
N MET A 65 -0.65 1.19 7.88
CA MET A 65 -0.81 0.52 6.58
C MET A 65 -0.37 -0.95 6.58
N ILE A 66 0.50 -1.35 7.51
CA ILE A 66 0.90 -2.74 7.74
C ILE A 66 -0.30 -3.64 8.12
N LEU A 67 -1.31 -3.09 8.80
CA LEU A 67 -2.54 -3.80 9.14
C LEU A 67 -3.57 -3.70 8.01
N VAL A 68 -3.61 -2.59 7.27
CA VAL A 68 -4.58 -2.40 6.17
C VAL A 68 -4.33 -3.38 5.02
N ASN A 69 -3.10 -3.44 4.52
CA ASN A 69 -2.75 -4.28 3.37
C ASN A 69 -2.18 -5.65 3.79
N GLY A 70 -1.98 -5.88 5.09
CA GLY A 70 -1.22 -6.99 5.59
C GLY A 70 0.27 -6.88 5.26
N ALA A 71 1.03 -7.90 5.66
CA ALA A 71 2.44 -8.07 5.33
C ALA A 71 2.75 -9.54 5.13
N SER A 72 3.50 -9.86 4.08
CA SER A 72 3.98 -11.22 3.81
C SER A 72 5.42 -11.14 3.35
N GLY A 73 6.32 -11.86 4.04
CA GLY A 73 7.74 -11.84 3.72
C GLY A 73 8.48 -13.04 4.31
N ILE A 74 9.49 -13.50 3.60
CA ILE A 74 10.37 -14.59 4.03
C ILE A 74 11.79 -14.06 3.99
N GLY A 75 12.44 -14.02 5.15
CA GLY A 75 13.84 -13.69 5.30
C GLY A 75 14.66 -14.91 5.71
N THR A 76 15.92 -14.69 6.05
CA THR A 76 16.76 -15.73 6.65
C THR A 76 16.49 -15.76 8.14
N GLY A 77 15.95 -16.87 8.67
CA GLY A 77 15.67 -17.05 10.10
C GLY A 77 14.33 -16.47 10.60
N TRP A 78 13.69 -15.59 9.84
CA TRP A 78 12.38 -15.02 10.17
C TRP A 78 11.44 -15.04 8.98
N MET A 79 10.15 -15.07 9.29
CA MET A 79 9.09 -14.82 8.32
C MET A 79 8.04 -13.89 8.93
N THR A 80 7.23 -13.27 8.09
CA THR A 80 6.11 -12.46 8.54
C THR A 80 4.86 -12.78 7.73
N LYS A 81 3.74 -12.94 8.43
CA LYS A 81 2.41 -13.12 7.84
C LYS A 81 1.40 -12.37 8.71
N ILE A 82 1.16 -11.12 8.35
CA ILE A 82 0.16 -10.24 8.95
C ILE A 82 -1.03 -10.18 7.99
N PRO A 83 -2.25 -10.53 8.42
CA PRO A 83 -3.43 -10.47 7.57
C PRO A 83 -3.94 -9.03 7.42
N ASN A 84 -4.92 -8.84 6.55
CA ASN A 84 -5.56 -7.55 6.34
C ASN A 84 -6.60 -7.27 7.43
N TYR A 85 -6.81 -6.00 7.73
CA TYR A 85 -7.78 -5.50 8.69
C TYR A 85 -8.58 -4.35 8.10
N ASN A 86 -9.78 -4.13 8.64
CA ASN A 86 -10.70 -3.12 8.16
C ASN A 86 -10.18 -1.71 8.48
N PRO A 87 -9.89 -0.86 7.47
CA PRO A 87 -9.42 0.51 7.70
C PRO A 87 -10.39 1.33 8.56
N ARG A 88 -11.71 1.10 8.42
CA ARG A 88 -12.73 1.84 9.17
C ARG A 88 -12.69 1.48 10.65
N GLU A 89 -12.49 0.22 10.99
CA GLU A 89 -12.33 -0.23 12.37
C GLU A 89 -11.02 0.28 12.96
N ILE A 90 -9.92 0.22 12.20
CA ILE A 90 -8.63 0.81 12.61
C ILE A 90 -8.80 2.30 12.95
N ILE A 91 -9.46 3.07 12.08
CA ILE A 91 -9.71 4.49 12.31
C ILE A 91 -10.56 4.71 13.57
N GLN A 92 -11.61 3.91 13.78
CA GLN A 92 -12.42 3.98 14.99
C GLN A 92 -11.59 3.69 16.25
N VAL A 93 -10.69 2.71 16.22
CA VAL A 93 -9.80 2.40 17.34
C VAL A 93 -8.86 3.58 17.61
N LEU A 94 -8.23 4.14 16.58
CA LEU A 94 -7.33 5.29 16.73
C LEU A 94 -8.06 6.51 17.33
N LYS A 95 -9.31 6.76 16.91
CA LYS A 95 -10.14 7.83 17.49
C LYS A 95 -10.40 7.61 18.98
N LYS A 96 -10.78 6.39 19.36
CA LYS A 96 -10.96 6.01 20.76
C LYS A 96 -9.68 6.10 21.59
N MET A 97 -8.53 5.73 21.01
CA MET A 97 -7.23 5.91 21.65
C MET A 97 -6.89 7.39 21.88
N MET A 98 -7.28 8.29 20.96
CA MET A 98 -7.15 9.74 21.17
C MET A 98 -8.00 10.25 22.32
N GLU A 99 -9.14 9.61 22.61
CA GLU A 99 -10.03 9.87 23.76
C GLU A 99 -9.55 9.22 25.06
N GLY A 100 -8.50 8.38 25.01
CA GLY A 100 -7.89 7.73 26.18
C GLY A 100 -8.36 6.29 26.43
N GLU A 101 -9.12 5.69 25.51
CA GLU A 101 -9.46 4.26 25.57
C GLU A 101 -8.29 3.37 25.13
N GLU A 102 -8.22 2.15 25.66
CA GLU A 102 -7.22 1.18 25.20
C GLU A 102 -7.58 0.57 23.84
N ALA A 103 -6.55 0.28 23.04
CA ALA A 103 -6.72 -0.51 21.82
C ALA A 103 -7.28 -1.92 22.12
N HIS A 104 -8.20 -2.37 21.27
CA HIS A 104 -8.77 -3.72 21.30
C HIS A 104 -8.32 -4.55 20.10
N ASN A 105 -8.46 -5.86 20.20
CA ASN A 105 -8.11 -6.76 19.11
C ASN A 105 -9.12 -6.63 17.97
N LEU A 106 -8.59 -6.60 16.75
CA LEU A 106 -9.38 -6.54 15.52
C LEU A 106 -9.49 -7.94 14.89
N LYS A 107 -10.61 -8.18 14.22
CA LYS A 107 -10.83 -9.38 13.41
C LYS A 107 -10.21 -9.15 12.03
N PRO A 108 -9.45 -10.11 11.46
CA PRO A 108 -8.99 -9.99 10.09
C PRO A 108 -10.16 -9.75 9.14
N TRP A 109 -9.93 -8.90 8.15
CA TRP A 109 -10.94 -8.47 7.20
C TRP A 109 -10.31 -8.20 5.84
N TYR A 110 -10.99 -8.65 4.79
CA TYR A 110 -10.54 -8.49 3.42
C TYR A 110 -11.63 -7.76 2.63
N LYS A 111 -11.25 -6.67 1.94
CA LYS A 111 -12.17 -5.89 1.12
C LYS A 111 -12.85 -6.79 0.08
N ASN A 112 -14.17 -6.62 -0.08
CA ASN A 112 -15.04 -7.36 -0.99
C ASN A 112 -15.19 -8.87 -0.72
N PHE A 113 -14.59 -9.41 0.35
CA PHE A 113 -14.81 -10.80 0.75
C PHE A 113 -16.21 -10.95 1.38
N ARG A 114 -16.98 -11.94 0.90
CA ARG A 114 -18.35 -12.19 1.39
C ARG A 114 -18.48 -13.34 2.38
N GLY A 115 -17.42 -14.14 2.55
CA GLY A 115 -17.42 -15.23 3.49
C GLY A 115 -17.28 -14.77 4.94
N ASP A 116 -17.01 -15.71 5.84
CA ASP A 116 -16.82 -15.42 7.27
C ASP A 116 -15.44 -15.84 7.76
N ILE A 117 -14.92 -15.13 8.76
CA ILE A 117 -13.58 -15.31 9.33
C ILE A 117 -13.71 -15.57 10.84
N GLU A 118 -14.14 -16.73 11.27
CA GLU A 118 -14.34 -16.96 12.71
C GLU A 118 -13.02 -17.17 13.45
N GLN A 119 -12.83 -16.53 14.59
CA GLN A 119 -11.70 -16.81 15.46
C GLN A 119 -11.91 -18.17 16.14
N PHE A 120 -10.90 -19.04 16.07
CA PHE A 120 -10.88 -20.30 16.80
C PHE A 120 -9.55 -20.44 17.54
N GLY A 121 -9.58 -20.22 18.85
CA GLY A 121 -8.40 -20.12 19.72
C GLY A 121 -7.78 -18.72 19.76
N MET A 122 -6.58 -18.60 20.32
CA MET A 122 -5.94 -17.29 20.55
C MET A 122 -5.47 -16.63 19.24
N ASP A 123 -4.66 -17.35 18.44
CA ASP A 123 -3.97 -16.78 17.27
C ASP A 123 -4.39 -17.43 15.94
N SER A 124 -5.57 -18.06 15.89
CA SER A 124 -6.02 -18.83 14.73
C SER A 124 -7.43 -18.43 14.31
N TYR A 125 -7.62 -18.30 12.99
CA TYR A 125 -8.85 -17.86 12.35
C TYR A 125 -9.23 -18.84 11.25
N MET A 126 -10.52 -19.15 11.13
CA MET A 126 -11.07 -20.01 10.10
C MET A 126 -11.74 -19.12 9.06
N CYS A 127 -11.14 -19.04 7.88
CA CYS A 127 -11.74 -18.36 6.75
C CYS A 127 -12.62 -19.37 5.99
N SER A 128 -13.92 -19.11 5.99
CA SER A 128 -14.93 -19.93 5.31
C SER A 128 -15.50 -19.17 4.10
N GLY A 129 -15.57 -19.85 2.96
CA GLY A 129 -16.31 -19.37 1.79
C GLY A 129 -17.82 -19.37 2.02
N GLU A 130 -18.59 -19.06 0.98
CA GLU A 130 -20.06 -19.08 1.04
C GLU A 130 -20.62 -20.19 0.16
N LEU A 131 -21.56 -20.95 0.74
CA LEU A 131 -22.28 -22.02 0.08
C LEU A 131 -23.77 -21.97 0.42
N SER A 132 -24.61 -22.14 -0.60
CA SER A 132 -26.07 -22.20 -0.48
C SER A 132 -26.64 -23.43 -1.18
N VAL A 133 -27.64 -24.07 -0.59
CA VAL A 133 -28.34 -25.21 -1.19
C VAL A 133 -29.55 -24.70 -1.99
N MET A 134 -29.60 -25.04 -3.28
CA MET A 134 -30.62 -24.61 -4.24
C MET A 134 -31.54 -25.78 -4.62
N GLY A 135 -32.23 -26.37 -3.64
CA GLY A 135 -33.13 -27.51 -3.84
C GLY A 135 -32.46 -28.86 -3.53
N PRO A 136 -33.09 -29.99 -3.90
CA PRO A 136 -32.65 -31.32 -3.48
C PRO A 136 -31.43 -31.87 -4.23
N ASP A 137 -31.08 -31.29 -5.38
CA ASP A 137 -30.06 -31.80 -6.29
C ASP A 137 -28.99 -30.76 -6.67
N LYS A 138 -29.13 -29.51 -6.21
CA LYS A 138 -28.25 -28.41 -6.61
C LYS A 138 -27.74 -27.62 -5.43
N LEU A 139 -26.48 -27.24 -5.50
CA LEU A 139 -25.85 -26.30 -4.58
C LEU A 139 -25.12 -25.20 -5.36
N GLU A 140 -24.89 -24.10 -4.68
CA GLU A 140 -24.25 -22.91 -5.21
C GLU A 140 -23.11 -22.49 -4.31
N ILE A 141 -21.93 -22.28 -4.90
CA ILE A 141 -20.74 -21.75 -4.21
C ILE A 141 -20.51 -20.34 -4.72
N THR A 142 -20.66 -19.35 -3.85
CA THR A 142 -20.66 -17.91 -4.21
C THR A 142 -19.43 -17.16 -3.72
N GLU A 143 -18.61 -17.79 -2.88
CA GLU A 143 -17.37 -17.24 -2.39
C GLU A 143 -16.39 -18.35 -2.02
N LEU A 144 -15.11 -18.16 -2.32
CA LEU A 144 -14.03 -19.06 -1.95
C LEU A 144 -13.22 -18.48 -0.78
N PRO A 145 -12.61 -19.31 0.09
CA PRO A 145 -11.75 -18.83 1.17
C PRO A 145 -10.60 -17.96 0.65
N ILE A 146 -10.18 -16.99 1.45
CA ILE A 146 -9.03 -16.14 1.16
C ILE A 146 -7.78 -16.99 0.89
N GLY A 147 -7.04 -16.65 -0.17
CA GLY A 147 -5.89 -17.40 -0.67
C GLY A 147 -6.24 -18.56 -1.60
N THR A 148 -7.53 -18.79 -1.90
CA THR A 148 -7.99 -19.81 -2.84
C THR A 148 -8.47 -19.13 -4.14
N TRP A 149 -7.75 -19.38 -5.22
CA TRP A 149 -8.01 -18.77 -6.54
C TRP A 149 -8.96 -19.63 -7.37
N THR A 150 -9.80 -18.99 -8.18
CA THR A 150 -10.90 -19.66 -8.89
C THR A 150 -10.41 -20.79 -9.80
N GLN A 151 -9.37 -20.57 -10.60
CA GLN A 151 -8.82 -21.59 -11.49
C GLN A 151 -8.18 -22.74 -10.72
N ALA A 152 -7.42 -22.43 -9.66
CA ALA A 152 -6.81 -23.44 -8.81
C ALA A 152 -7.85 -24.30 -8.08
N TYR A 153 -8.96 -23.69 -7.66
CA TYR A 153 -10.08 -24.39 -7.03
C TYR A 153 -10.82 -25.30 -8.02
N LYS A 154 -11.07 -24.81 -9.24
CA LYS A 154 -11.66 -25.60 -10.31
C LYS A 154 -10.85 -26.88 -10.58
N GLU A 155 -9.56 -26.74 -10.86
CA GLU A 155 -8.69 -27.86 -11.21
C GLU A 155 -8.49 -28.84 -10.05
N ALA A 156 -8.28 -28.33 -8.84
CA ALA A 156 -7.89 -29.17 -7.70
C ALA A 156 -9.08 -29.77 -6.94
N VAL A 157 -10.27 -29.16 -7.03
CA VAL A 157 -11.47 -29.59 -6.28
C VAL A 157 -12.61 -29.98 -7.21
N MET A 158 -13.04 -29.11 -8.13
CA MET A 158 -14.23 -29.38 -8.96
C MET A 158 -14.00 -30.52 -9.96
N GLU A 159 -12.92 -30.48 -10.73
CA GLU A 159 -12.56 -31.53 -11.70
C GLU A 159 -12.38 -32.90 -11.04
N VAL A 160 -11.69 -32.93 -9.89
CA VAL A 160 -11.49 -34.16 -9.11
C VAL A 160 -12.81 -34.71 -8.56
N MET A 161 -13.72 -33.84 -8.13
CA MET A 161 -15.04 -34.28 -7.66
C MET A 161 -15.94 -34.78 -8.79
N LEU A 162 -15.77 -34.28 -10.02
CA LEU A 162 -16.56 -34.66 -11.19
C LEU A 162 -16.10 -35.99 -11.78
N HIS A 163 -14.80 -36.13 -12.04
CA HIS A 163 -14.25 -37.31 -12.70
C HIS A 163 -13.81 -38.41 -11.73
N GLY A 164 -13.67 -38.09 -10.45
CA GLY A 164 -12.98 -38.94 -9.50
C GLY A 164 -11.46 -38.86 -9.67
N ASP A 165 -10.73 -39.21 -8.62
CA ASP A 165 -9.28 -39.36 -8.71
C ASP A 165 -8.95 -40.76 -9.24
N THR A 166 -7.90 -40.88 -10.05
CA THR A 166 -7.60 -42.08 -10.86
C THR A 166 -7.46 -43.39 -10.07
N ASP A 167 -7.35 -43.35 -8.73
CA ASP A 167 -7.42 -44.56 -7.88
C ASP A 167 -7.89 -44.35 -6.42
N LYS A 168 -8.23 -43.12 -5.96
CA LYS A 168 -8.39 -42.84 -4.50
C LYS A 168 -9.73 -42.29 -4.04
N LYS A 169 -10.49 -41.61 -4.91
CA LYS A 169 -11.75 -40.97 -4.53
C LYS A 169 -12.77 -41.10 -5.66
N PRO A 170 -13.97 -41.64 -5.40
CA PRO A 170 -15.01 -41.76 -6.41
C PRO A 170 -15.60 -40.38 -6.77
N ALA A 171 -16.19 -40.28 -7.96
CA ALA A 171 -16.92 -39.08 -8.38
C ALA A 171 -18.06 -38.76 -7.42
N VAL A 172 -18.05 -37.54 -6.89
CA VAL A 172 -19.01 -37.04 -5.90
C VAL A 172 -20.13 -36.27 -6.59
N ILE A 173 -19.79 -35.40 -7.54
CA ILE A 173 -20.73 -34.52 -8.24
C ILE A 173 -21.06 -35.08 -9.63
N SER A 174 -22.22 -34.70 -10.17
CA SER A 174 -22.68 -35.14 -11.49
C SER A 174 -22.25 -34.17 -12.60
N ASP A 175 -22.36 -32.88 -12.34
CA ASP A 175 -22.03 -31.80 -13.26
C ASP A 175 -21.82 -30.50 -12.48
N TYR A 176 -21.11 -29.52 -13.05
CA TYR A 176 -21.05 -28.18 -12.49
C TYR A 176 -20.98 -27.11 -13.60
N LYS A 177 -21.58 -25.96 -13.33
CA LYS A 177 -21.60 -24.79 -14.23
C LYS A 177 -20.94 -23.59 -13.59
N GLU A 178 -20.22 -22.83 -14.39
CA GLU A 178 -19.47 -21.65 -13.98
C GLU A 178 -20.14 -20.38 -14.47
N TYR A 179 -20.37 -19.45 -13.54
CA TYR A 179 -20.90 -18.11 -13.82
C TYR A 179 -20.01 -17.09 -13.14
N HIS A 180 -18.72 -17.10 -13.43
CA HIS A 180 -17.73 -16.22 -12.80
C HIS A 180 -17.65 -14.87 -13.51
N THR A 181 -17.24 -13.84 -12.77
CA THR A 181 -16.68 -12.60 -13.33
C THR A 181 -15.24 -12.42 -12.83
N ASP A 182 -14.56 -11.39 -13.33
CA ASP A 182 -13.21 -11.05 -12.88
C ASP A 182 -13.12 -10.72 -11.38
N THR A 183 -14.26 -10.38 -10.75
CA THR A 183 -14.35 -9.97 -9.34
C THR A 183 -15.14 -10.95 -8.46
N THR A 184 -16.01 -11.78 -9.03
CA THR A 184 -16.91 -12.65 -8.25
C THR A 184 -16.88 -14.10 -8.74
N VAL A 185 -17.17 -15.02 -7.81
CA VAL A 185 -17.19 -16.46 -8.06
C VAL A 185 -18.62 -16.99 -7.90
N ARG A 186 -19.03 -17.86 -8.81
CA ARG A 186 -20.29 -18.60 -8.74
C ARG A 186 -20.15 -19.95 -9.44
N PHE A 187 -20.19 -21.03 -8.67
CA PHE A 187 -20.31 -22.39 -9.19
C PHE A 187 -21.70 -22.93 -8.86
N VAL A 188 -22.40 -23.44 -9.87
CA VAL A 188 -23.67 -24.17 -9.68
C VAL A 188 -23.37 -25.65 -9.87
N VAL A 189 -23.36 -26.40 -8.77
CA VAL A 189 -22.98 -27.81 -8.74
C VAL A 189 -24.24 -28.66 -8.66
N THR A 190 -24.32 -29.68 -9.51
CA THR A 190 -25.42 -30.64 -9.57
C THR A 190 -24.95 -31.98 -9.01
N LEU A 191 -25.72 -32.55 -8.10
CA LEU A 191 -25.43 -33.80 -7.41
C LEU A 191 -26.71 -34.59 -7.14
N SER A 192 -26.59 -35.90 -6.95
CA SER A 192 -27.73 -36.74 -6.56
C SER A 192 -28.18 -36.40 -5.13
N ALA A 193 -29.50 -36.36 -4.89
CA ALA A 193 -30.08 -36.02 -3.59
C ALA A 193 -29.51 -36.84 -2.41
N ASP A 194 -29.30 -38.15 -2.61
CA ASP A 194 -28.71 -39.02 -1.59
C ASP A 194 -27.28 -38.63 -1.19
N LYS A 195 -26.50 -38.14 -2.15
CA LYS A 195 -25.14 -37.64 -1.88
C LYS A 195 -25.18 -36.27 -1.21
N LEU A 196 -26.13 -35.40 -1.58
CA LEU A 196 -26.28 -34.09 -0.95
C LEU A 196 -26.60 -34.24 0.54
N LEU A 197 -27.54 -35.12 0.88
CA LEU A 197 -27.90 -35.38 2.28
C LEU A 197 -26.71 -35.89 3.10
N LYS A 198 -25.94 -36.85 2.56
CA LYS A 198 -24.73 -37.35 3.22
C LYS A 198 -23.67 -36.25 3.43
N LEU A 199 -23.48 -35.39 2.42
CA LEU A 199 -22.53 -34.27 2.52
C LEU A 199 -23.02 -33.16 3.46
N GLU A 200 -24.33 -32.98 3.60
CA GLU A 200 -24.93 -32.08 4.60
C GLU A 200 -24.64 -32.58 6.02
N GLU A 201 -24.73 -33.89 6.28
CA GLU A 201 -24.38 -34.50 7.56
C GLU A 201 -22.88 -34.38 7.88
N GLU A 202 -22.01 -34.60 6.90
CA GLU A 202 -20.54 -34.46 7.04
C GLU A 202 -20.07 -32.99 7.14
N GLY A 203 -20.91 -32.05 6.68
CA GLY A 203 -20.64 -30.62 6.63
C GLY A 203 -20.12 -30.17 5.26
N LEU A 204 -20.97 -29.47 4.51
CA LEU A 204 -20.71 -29.03 3.13
C LEU A 204 -19.43 -28.18 3.00
N HIS A 205 -19.16 -27.28 3.94
CA HIS A 205 -17.97 -26.43 3.93
C HIS A 205 -16.66 -27.26 3.99
N LYS A 206 -16.64 -28.34 4.77
CA LYS A 206 -15.50 -29.26 4.88
C LYS A 206 -15.36 -30.14 3.64
N ALA A 207 -16.49 -30.63 3.13
CA ALA A 207 -16.54 -31.48 1.95
C ALA A 207 -15.98 -30.76 0.71
N PHE A 208 -16.49 -29.57 0.42
CA PHE A 208 -16.11 -28.74 -0.72
C PHE A 208 -14.80 -27.94 -0.52
N LYS A 209 -14.06 -28.17 0.57
CA LYS A 209 -12.79 -27.46 0.86
C LYS A 209 -12.95 -25.93 0.88
N LEU A 210 -14.10 -25.46 1.36
CA LEU A 210 -14.43 -24.04 1.51
C LEU A 210 -14.04 -23.51 2.89
N GLN A 211 -13.06 -24.12 3.56
CA GLN A 211 -12.53 -23.69 4.84
C GLN A 211 -11.00 -23.72 4.79
N SER A 212 -10.39 -22.59 5.14
CA SER A 212 -8.95 -22.43 5.24
C SER A 212 -8.59 -21.86 6.60
N SER A 213 -7.59 -22.46 7.26
CA SER A 213 -7.04 -21.92 8.50
C SER A 213 -6.06 -20.80 8.22
N MET A 214 -6.09 -19.76 9.03
CA MET A 214 -5.17 -18.64 9.01
C MET A 214 -4.59 -18.47 10.42
N SER A 215 -3.28 -18.34 10.54
CA SER A 215 -2.62 -18.07 11.83
C SER A 215 -1.97 -16.69 11.83
N ILE A 216 -2.05 -16.01 12.97
CA ILE A 216 -1.35 -14.74 13.25
C ILE A 216 -0.14 -14.91 14.18
N SER A 217 0.36 -16.14 14.32
CA SER A 217 1.46 -16.47 15.25
C SER A 217 2.82 -15.86 14.90
N CYS A 218 3.00 -15.44 13.65
CA CYS A 218 4.29 -14.95 13.13
C CYS A 218 4.14 -13.55 12.52
N MET A 219 3.96 -12.54 13.38
CA MET A 219 3.94 -11.12 12.99
C MET A 219 5.30 -10.50 13.31
N CYS A 220 6.28 -10.68 12.42
CA CYS A 220 7.59 -10.04 12.54
C CYS A 220 7.63 -8.75 11.72
N ALA A 221 8.00 -7.63 12.33
CA ALA A 221 8.19 -6.36 11.64
C ALA A 221 9.34 -5.57 12.28
N PHE A 222 9.90 -4.63 11.53
CA PHE A 222 10.85 -3.68 12.06
C PHE A 222 10.10 -2.58 12.81
N ASP A 223 10.59 -2.24 14.00
CA ASP A 223 10.08 -1.10 14.77
C ASP A 223 10.60 0.25 14.21
N LYS A 224 10.26 1.35 14.89
CA LYS A 224 10.68 2.71 14.49
C LYS A 224 12.20 2.90 14.41
N ASP A 225 12.95 2.12 15.20
CA ASP A 225 14.41 2.17 15.32
C ASP A 225 15.09 1.13 14.39
N ASN A 226 14.32 0.52 13.48
CA ASN A 226 14.73 -0.54 12.56
C ASN A 226 15.22 -1.82 13.25
N VAL A 227 14.74 -2.09 14.47
CA VAL A 227 15.01 -3.34 15.16
C VAL A 227 13.91 -4.36 14.86
N LEU A 228 14.31 -5.56 14.47
CA LEU A 228 13.36 -6.62 14.14
C LEU A 228 12.69 -7.15 15.42
N LYS A 229 11.35 -7.08 15.46
CA LYS A 229 10.53 -7.47 16.61
C LYS A 229 9.42 -8.43 16.19
N LYS A 230 9.17 -9.47 17.00
CA LYS A 230 7.99 -10.33 16.89
C LYS A 230 6.87 -9.74 17.74
N TYR A 231 5.78 -9.37 17.09
CA TYR A 231 4.58 -8.85 17.75
C TYR A 231 3.64 -10.01 18.07
N GLU A 232 3.21 -10.12 19.33
CA GLU A 232 2.29 -11.18 19.75
C GLU A 232 0.84 -10.84 19.40
N ASN A 233 0.48 -9.55 19.49
CA ASN A 233 -0.89 -9.09 19.34
C ASN A 233 -0.95 -7.83 18.47
N ILE A 234 -2.02 -7.69 17.70
CA ILE A 234 -2.30 -6.50 16.88
C ILE A 234 -2.35 -5.24 17.74
N LYS A 235 -2.85 -5.35 18.98
CA LYS A 235 -2.87 -4.25 19.97
C LYS A 235 -1.49 -3.61 20.13
N THR A 236 -0.42 -4.40 20.18
CA THR A 236 0.94 -3.89 20.37
C THR A 236 1.41 -3.08 19.16
N ILE A 237 1.11 -3.53 17.94
CA ILE A 237 1.37 -2.80 16.69
C ILE A 237 0.58 -1.48 16.68
N LEU A 238 -0.69 -1.50 17.08
CA LEU A 238 -1.54 -0.30 17.14
C LEU A 238 -1.02 0.73 18.14
N THR A 239 -0.65 0.30 19.35
CA THR A 239 -0.10 1.20 20.37
C THR A 239 1.23 1.80 19.93
N GLU A 240 2.17 0.99 19.43
CA GLU A 240 3.48 1.48 18.99
C GLU A 240 3.36 2.46 17.80
N PHE A 241 2.47 2.15 16.85
CA PHE A 241 2.15 3.07 15.76
C PHE A 241 1.52 4.36 16.26
N TYR A 242 0.58 4.28 17.22
CA TYR A 242 -0.13 5.43 17.76
C TYR A 242 0.84 6.42 18.41
N ASP A 243 1.75 5.92 19.24
CA ASP A 243 2.72 6.75 19.96
C ASP A 243 3.64 7.50 18.97
N VAL A 244 4.19 6.78 17.99
CA VAL A 244 5.05 7.36 16.94
C VAL A 244 4.27 8.37 16.09
N ARG A 245 3.05 8.02 15.68
CA ARG A 245 2.26 8.91 14.82
C ARG A 245 1.85 10.19 15.54
N LEU A 246 1.52 10.10 16.83
CA LEU A 246 1.18 11.27 17.64
C LEU A 246 2.38 12.22 17.80
N GLU A 247 3.57 11.68 18.06
CA GLU A 247 4.82 12.45 18.08
C GLU A 247 5.05 13.20 16.74
N TYR A 248 4.80 12.54 15.62
CA TYR A 248 4.93 13.18 14.30
C TYR A 248 3.86 14.24 14.04
N TYR A 249 2.66 14.13 14.62
CA TYR A 249 1.69 15.23 14.58
C TYR A 249 2.12 16.44 15.42
N GLU A 250 2.84 16.24 16.52
CA GLU A 250 3.45 17.34 17.29
C GLU A 250 4.52 18.03 16.45
N LYS A 251 5.41 17.26 15.82
CA LYS A 251 6.43 17.79 14.89
C LYS A 251 5.79 18.53 13.70
N ARG A 252 4.74 17.95 13.10
CA ARG A 252 3.99 18.58 12.00
C ARG A 252 3.34 19.88 12.42
N LYS A 253 2.71 19.93 13.60
CA LYS A 253 2.12 21.16 14.12
C LYS A 253 3.19 22.24 14.28
N ALA A 254 4.31 21.92 14.92
CA ALA A 254 5.41 22.88 15.12
C ALA A 254 6.00 23.38 13.78
N TYR A 255 6.17 22.48 12.81
CA TYR A 255 6.64 22.84 11.48
C TYR A 255 5.67 23.77 10.76
N LEU A 256 4.37 23.45 10.76
CA LEU A 256 3.34 24.28 10.14
C LEU A 256 3.20 25.65 10.82
N GLU A 257 3.30 25.70 12.15
CA GLU A 257 3.31 26.96 12.90
C GLU A 257 4.51 27.82 12.53
N GLY A 258 5.71 27.24 12.46
CA GLY A 258 6.93 27.96 12.06
C GLY A 258 6.84 28.49 10.62
N MET A 259 6.34 27.67 9.70
CA MET A 259 6.14 28.06 8.30
C MET A 259 5.12 29.19 8.17
N LEU A 260 3.94 29.06 8.78
CA LEU A 260 2.90 30.08 8.73
C LEU A 260 3.32 31.36 9.45
N GLN A 261 4.08 31.26 10.54
CA GLN A 261 4.63 32.42 11.24
C GLN A 261 5.63 33.17 10.35
N ALA A 262 6.50 32.46 9.63
CA ALA A 262 7.43 33.07 8.67
C ALA A 262 6.69 33.71 7.50
N GLU A 263 5.67 33.05 6.93
CA GLU A 263 4.82 33.62 5.87
C GLU A 263 4.06 34.87 6.33
N ALA A 264 3.47 34.82 7.53
CA ALA A 264 2.74 35.94 8.12
C ALA A 264 3.67 37.12 8.42
N ALA A 265 4.88 36.87 8.94
CA ALA A 265 5.90 37.90 9.15
C ALA A 265 6.37 38.52 7.82
N LYS A 266 6.56 37.70 6.78
CA LYS A 266 6.92 38.18 5.44
C LYS A 266 5.85 39.12 4.86
N LEU A 267 4.59 38.71 4.90
CA LEU A 267 3.45 39.53 4.44
C LEU A 267 3.26 40.78 5.31
N SER A 268 3.49 40.69 6.62
CA SER A 268 3.41 41.83 7.53
C SER A 268 4.47 42.88 7.21
N ASN A 269 5.72 42.46 6.95
CA ASN A 269 6.79 43.35 6.52
C ASN A 269 6.52 43.96 5.14
N GLN A 270 6.01 43.17 4.19
CA GLN A 270 5.61 43.69 2.87
C GLN A 270 4.47 44.71 2.96
N ALA A 271 3.44 44.41 3.78
CA ALA A 271 2.33 45.31 4.02
C ALA A 271 2.81 46.63 4.64
N ARG A 272 3.65 46.54 5.66
CA ARG A 272 4.24 47.69 6.34
C ARG A 272 5.06 48.54 5.36
N PHE A 273 5.90 47.91 4.53
CA PHE A 273 6.72 48.60 3.54
C PHE A 273 5.88 49.37 2.52
N ILE A 274 4.82 48.74 1.98
CA ILE A 274 3.93 49.39 1.01
C ILE A 274 3.11 50.51 1.65
N VAL A 275 2.60 50.30 2.86
CA VAL A 275 1.88 51.35 3.61
C VAL A 275 2.81 52.54 3.87
N GLU A 276 4.00 52.32 4.42
CA GLU A 276 4.97 53.40 4.69
C GLU A 276 5.41 54.12 3.41
N LYS A 277 5.53 53.41 2.27
CA LYS A 277 5.86 54.03 0.98
C LYS A 277 4.70 54.85 0.41
N CYS A 278 3.47 54.36 0.48
CA CYS A 278 2.28 55.09 0.04
C CYS A 278 2.00 56.32 0.92
N ASP A 279 2.31 56.25 2.21
CA ASP A 279 2.06 57.33 3.17
C ASP A 279 3.23 58.36 3.20
N GLY A 280 4.26 58.17 2.36
CA GLY A 280 5.40 59.08 2.25
C GLY A 280 6.43 59.00 3.39
N ILE A 281 6.27 58.04 4.30
CA ILE A 281 7.15 57.80 5.46
C ILE A 281 8.46 57.13 5.04
N LEU A 282 8.44 56.38 3.93
CA LEU A 282 9.59 55.69 3.38
C LEU A 282 9.85 56.14 1.94
N THR A 283 11.01 56.76 1.70
CA THR A 283 11.43 57.18 0.36
C THR A 283 12.56 56.29 -0.13
N ILE A 284 12.30 55.56 -1.22
CA ILE A 284 13.26 54.64 -1.87
C ILE A 284 13.95 55.27 -3.09
N GLU A 285 13.41 56.37 -3.61
CA GLU A 285 13.84 56.99 -4.86
C GLU A 285 15.28 57.51 -4.75
N ASN A 286 16.10 57.17 -5.74
CA ASN A 286 17.48 57.63 -5.90
C ASN A 286 18.42 57.35 -4.70
N LYS A 287 18.13 56.32 -3.89
CA LYS A 287 19.03 55.86 -2.82
C LYS A 287 19.93 54.73 -3.32
N LYS A 288 21.19 54.71 -2.84
CA LYS A 288 22.11 53.59 -3.09
C LYS A 288 21.59 52.34 -2.37
N LYS A 289 21.71 51.16 -3.00
CA LYS A 289 21.24 49.87 -2.43
C LYS A 289 21.71 49.64 -1.00
N LYS A 290 22.99 49.90 -0.71
CA LYS A 290 23.56 49.76 0.65
C LYS A 290 22.90 50.68 1.68
N ALA A 291 22.68 51.95 1.34
CA ALA A 291 22.00 52.90 2.22
C ALA A 291 20.53 52.52 2.47
N MET A 292 19.86 51.94 1.48
CA MET A 292 18.50 51.43 1.62
C MET A 292 18.43 50.26 2.59
N ILE A 293 19.37 49.32 2.50
CA ILE A 293 19.49 48.18 3.42
C ILE A 293 19.73 48.68 4.85
N GLU A 294 20.67 49.61 5.05
CA GLU A 294 20.95 50.21 6.37
C GLU A 294 19.73 50.91 6.98
N GLU A 295 18.91 51.58 6.14
CA GLU A 295 17.67 52.20 6.59
C GLU A 295 16.58 51.19 6.98
N LEU A 296 16.45 50.09 6.23
CA LEU A 296 15.51 49.01 6.58
C LEU A 296 15.89 48.32 7.89
N VAL A 297 17.18 48.06 8.10
CA VAL A 297 17.72 47.56 9.38
C VAL A 297 17.38 48.55 10.51
N LYS A 298 17.63 49.84 10.30
CA LYS A 298 17.36 50.89 11.30
C LYS A 298 15.87 51.01 11.65
N LYS A 299 14.98 50.78 10.67
CA LYS A 299 13.52 50.78 10.86
C LYS A 299 12.97 49.46 11.44
N GLY A 300 13.84 48.47 11.65
CA GLY A 300 13.48 47.17 12.21
C GLY A 300 12.62 46.33 11.27
N TYR A 301 12.93 46.33 9.97
CA TYR A 301 12.41 45.32 9.05
C TYR A 301 13.22 44.04 9.20
N ASP A 302 12.53 42.91 9.27
CA ASP A 302 13.18 41.60 9.33
C ASP A 302 13.87 41.27 8.00
N SER A 303 14.96 40.51 8.05
CA SER A 303 15.46 39.81 6.86
C SER A 303 14.45 38.74 6.42
N ASP A 304 14.42 38.31 5.15
CA ASP A 304 13.38 37.40 4.60
C ASP A 304 13.05 36.24 5.57
N PRO A 305 11.92 36.30 6.28
CA PRO A 305 11.63 35.37 7.36
C PRO A 305 11.47 33.93 6.87
N VAL A 306 10.97 33.74 5.65
CA VAL A 306 10.75 32.42 5.06
C VAL A 306 12.08 31.77 4.68
N LYS A 307 13.01 32.56 4.13
CA LYS A 307 14.34 32.07 3.78
C LYS A 307 15.15 31.74 5.03
N ALA A 308 15.09 32.61 6.05
CA ALA A 308 15.72 32.36 7.34
C ALA A 308 15.18 31.10 8.03
N TRP A 309 13.85 30.90 7.98
CA TRP A 309 13.23 29.70 8.54
C TRP A 309 13.62 28.42 7.79
N LYS A 310 13.63 28.44 6.45
CA LYS A 310 14.09 27.28 5.64
C LYS A 310 15.54 26.93 5.92
N LEU A 311 16.44 27.92 5.96
CA LEU A 311 17.85 27.70 6.28
C LEU A 311 18.01 27.07 7.68
N LYS A 312 17.20 27.51 8.65
CA LYS A 312 17.20 26.93 9.99
C LYS A 312 16.77 25.45 9.95
N GLN A 313 15.73 25.12 9.20
CA GLN A 313 15.26 23.74 9.05
C GLN A 313 16.27 22.86 8.31
N ASP A 314 16.89 23.37 7.23
CA ASP A 314 17.91 22.64 6.48
C ASP A 314 19.14 22.38 7.37
N ARG A 315 19.56 23.36 8.18
CA ARG A 315 20.65 23.19 9.14
C ARG A 315 20.32 22.17 10.23
N GLU A 316 19.11 22.21 10.77
CA GLU A 316 18.62 21.26 11.77
C GLU A 316 18.58 19.83 11.20
N ALA A 317 18.13 19.66 9.95
CA ALA A 317 18.14 18.38 9.26
C ALA A 317 19.56 17.83 9.02
N VAL A 318 20.53 18.69 8.68
CA VAL A 318 21.94 18.28 8.51
C VAL A 318 22.57 17.84 9.84
N LEU A 319 22.30 18.57 10.92
CA LEU A 319 22.79 18.23 12.26
C LEU A 319 22.21 16.89 12.77
N GLU A 320 20.95 16.59 12.47
CA GLU A 320 20.33 15.30 12.79
C GLU A 320 20.89 14.13 11.95
N GLU A 321 21.43 14.41 10.75
CA GLU A 321 22.01 13.39 9.86
C GLU A 321 23.47 13.04 10.20
N GLN A 322 24.31 14.00 10.60
CA GLN A 322 25.76 13.81 10.74
C GLN A 322 26.25 13.51 12.16
N GLY A 323 25.42 13.69 13.19
CA GLY A 323 25.93 13.68 14.58
C GLY A 323 26.87 14.87 14.82
N ASP A 324 27.23 15.08 16.09
CA ASP A 324 27.81 16.32 16.66
C ASP A 324 29.16 16.82 16.06
N ASP A 325 29.72 16.15 15.05
CA ASP A 325 31.11 16.32 14.58
C ASP A 325 31.25 17.14 13.28
N SER A 326 30.22 17.90 12.88
CA SER A 326 30.24 18.71 11.63
C SER A 326 29.78 20.15 11.83
N GLN A 327 30.01 20.73 13.01
CA GLN A 327 29.71 22.14 13.27
C GLN A 327 30.49 23.12 12.38
N GLU A 328 31.66 22.74 11.86
CA GLU A 328 32.57 23.67 11.19
C GLU A 328 32.24 23.97 9.71
N GLU A 329 31.62 23.05 8.95
CA GLU A 329 31.33 23.29 7.52
C GLU A 329 30.04 24.10 7.26
N VAL A 330 29.14 24.19 8.24
CA VAL A 330 27.84 24.89 8.07
C VAL A 330 27.92 26.39 8.41
N GLU A 331 28.99 26.85 9.07
CA GLU A 331 29.17 28.26 9.41
C GLU A 331 29.45 29.14 8.19
N GLU A 332 30.07 28.61 7.14
CA GLU A 332 30.49 29.41 5.97
C GLU A 332 29.32 29.96 5.13
N GLU A 333 28.17 29.27 5.07
CA GLU A 333 27.01 29.75 4.28
C GLU A 333 26.20 30.85 4.96
N SER A 334 26.40 31.07 6.26
CA SER A 334 25.69 32.09 7.06
C SER A 334 26.22 33.53 6.84
N THR A 335 27.24 33.70 6.00
CA THR A 335 27.97 34.95 5.77
C THR A 335 27.34 35.89 4.73
N LYS A 336 26.06 35.69 4.36
CA LYS A 336 25.31 36.64 3.52
C LYS A 336 24.50 37.56 4.44
N GLY A 337 24.77 38.86 4.39
CA GLY A 337 24.09 39.88 5.21
C GLY A 337 22.56 39.96 5.01
N PRO A 338 21.88 40.92 5.66
CA PRO A 338 20.41 41.02 5.66
C PRO A 338 19.80 40.97 4.25
N ASP A 339 18.82 40.08 4.06
CA ASP A 339 18.13 39.85 2.79
C ASP A 339 16.78 40.58 2.77
N TYR A 340 16.74 41.69 2.02
CA TYR A 340 15.54 42.51 1.80
C TYR A 340 15.01 42.42 0.37
N ASP A 341 15.48 41.46 -0.44
CA ASP A 341 15.07 41.36 -1.84
C ASP A 341 13.56 41.08 -1.97
N TYR A 342 12.93 40.45 -0.96
CA TYR A 342 11.48 40.23 -0.91
C TYR A 342 10.62 41.50 -0.73
N LEU A 343 11.24 42.61 -0.30
CA LEU A 343 10.62 43.94 -0.21
C LEU A 343 10.97 44.77 -1.45
N LEU A 344 12.26 44.85 -1.77
CA LEU A 344 12.78 45.71 -2.84
C LEU A 344 12.52 45.16 -4.25
N GLY A 345 12.31 43.84 -4.37
CA GLY A 345 11.95 43.17 -5.62
C GLY A 345 10.46 43.20 -5.96
N MET A 346 9.63 43.85 -5.12
CA MET A 346 8.20 44.00 -5.40
C MET A 346 7.98 44.90 -6.63
N THR A 347 6.99 44.56 -7.45
CA THR A 347 6.67 45.36 -8.65
C THR A 347 6.08 46.72 -8.26
N MET A 348 6.28 47.74 -9.09
CA MET A 348 5.67 49.07 -8.88
C MET A 348 4.14 49.03 -8.81
N TRP A 349 3.51 48.03 -9.45
CA TRP A 349 2.08 47.76 -9.34
C TRP A 349 1.61 47.46 -7.92
N SER A 350 2.50 47.02 -7.04
CA SER A 350 2.19 46.78 -5.62
C SER A 350 1.80 48.06 -4.87
N LEU A 351 2.14 49.23 -5.42
CA LEU A 351 1.81 50.55 -4.86
C LEU A 351 0.41 51.04 -5.27
N THR A 352 -0.31 50.30 -6.14
CA THR A 352 -1.70 50.65 -6.44
C THR A 352 -2.60 50.34 -5.25
N LYS A 353 -3.71 51.07 -5.13
CA LYS A 353 -4.68 50.88 -4.04
C LYS A 353 -5.20 49.44 -3.96
N GLU A 354 -5.56 48.87 -5.11
CA GLU A 354 -6.07 47.49 -5.21
C GLU A 354 -5.05 46.47 -4.69
N LYS A 355 -3.77 46.61 -5.05
CA LYS A 355 -2.71 45.69 -4.60
C LYS A 355 -2.32 45.89 -3.15
N LYS A 356 -2.34 47.13 -2.65
CA LYS A 356 -2.17 47.43 -1.21
C LYS A 356 -3.26 46.74 -0.38
N ASP A 357 -4.52 46.90 -0.77
CA ASP A 357 -5.67 46.31 -0.06
C ASP A 357 -5.66 44.78 -0.17
N GLU A 358 -5.31 44.21 -1.33
CA GLU A 358 -5.13 42.77 -1.52
C GLU A 358 -4.03 42.20 -0.59
N LEU A 359 -2.90 42.91 -0.45
CA LEU A 359 -1.78 42.48 0.38
C LEU A 359 -2.15 42.52 1.87
N LEU A 360 -2.82 43.58 2.32
CA LEU A 360 -3.35 43.67 3.69
C LEU A 360 -4.33 42.52 3.99
N ARG A 361 -5.22 42.20 3.04
CA ARG A 361 -6.14 41.07 3.18
C ARG A 361 -5.39 39.75 3.32
N LYS A 362 -4.39 39.49 2.46
CA LYS A 362 -3.55 38.28 2.53
C LYS A 362 -2.81 38.15 3.86
N ARG A 363 -2.27 39.25 4.39
CA ARG A 363 -1.65 39.28 5.71
C ARG A 363 -2.65 38.84 6.79
N ASP A 364 -3.84 39.42 6.79
CA ASP A 364 -4.86 39.15 7.81
C ASP A 364 -5.42 37.73 7.72
N GLU A 365 -5.58 37.21 6.49
CA GLU A 365 -5.89 35.80 6.21
C GLU A 365 -4.84 34.88 6.83
N LYS A 366 -3.54 35.10 6.54
CA LYS A 366 -2.44 34.28 7.07
C LYS A 366 -2.29 34.38 8.58
N GLN A 367 -2.49 35.56 9.17
CA GLN A 367 -2.48 35.73 10.62
C GLN A 367 -3.67 35.03 11.30
N THR A 368 -4.80 34.93 10.60
CA THR A 368 -5.98 34.19 11.08
C THR A 368 -5.75 32.68 10.97
N GLU A 369 -5.18 32.21 9.85
CA GLU A 369 -4.79 30.81 9.65
C GLU A 369 -3.83 30.33 10.76
N LEU A 370 -2.79 31.11 11.07
CA LEU A 370 -1.85 30.82 12.15
C LEU A 370 -2.56 30.70 13.51
N ARG A 371 -3.46 31.64 13.83
CA ARG A 371 -4.23 31.62 15.10
C ARG A 371 -5.12 30.38 15.19
N ILE A 372 -5.75 29.98 14.08
CA ILE A 372 -6.58 28.77 14.02
C ILE A 372 -5.71 27.54 14.26
N LEU A 373 -4.55 27.44 13.61
CA LEU A 373 -3.63 26.30 13.79
C LEU A 373 -3.12 26.20 15.23
N GLN A 374 -2.74 27.33 15.84
CA GLN A 374 -2.27 27.38 17.23
C GLN A 374 -3.32 26.87 18.22
N ALA A 375 -4.60 27.16 17.96
CA ALA A 375 -5.72 26.68 18.77
C ALA A 375 -5.99 25.18 18.62
N LYS A 376 -5.59 24.55 17.50
CA LYS A 376 -5.78 23.11 17.29
C LYS A 376 -4.75 22.29 18.08
N THR A 377 -5.17 21.19 18.67
CA THR A 377 -4.25 20.20 19.26
C THR A 377 -3.80 19.21 18.18
N PRO A 378 -2.64 18.55 18.34
CA PRO A 378 -2.17 17.51 17.41
C PRO A 378 -3.23 16.43 17.14
N LYS A 379 -3.97 16.01 18.18
CA LYS A 379 -5.08 15.06 18.08
C LYS A 379 -6.24 15.57 17.22
N ILE A 380 -6.56 16.87 17.26
CA ILE A 380 -7.60 17.46 16.41
C ILE A 380 -7.16 17.44 14.94
N ILE A 381 -5.90 17.80 14.66
CA ILE A 381 -5.34 17.75 13.30
C ILE A 381 -5.38 16.31 12.76
N TRP A 382 -5.06 15.33 13.60
CA TRP A 382 -5.15 13.92 13.21
C TRP A 382 -6.60 13.50 12.92
N ASN A 383 -7.55 13.85 13.79
CA ASN A 383 -8.96 13.55 13.55
C ASN A 383 -9.47 14.13 12.23
N GLU A 384 -9.10 15.37 11.88
CA GLU A 384 -9.44 15.99 10.60
C GLU A 384 -8.87 15.20 9.41
N ASP A 385 -7.60 14.76 9.48
CA ASP A 385 -7.00 13.93 8.44
C ASP A 385 -7.71 12.56 8.29
N LEU A 386 -8.10 11.94 9.40
CA LEU A 386 -8.84 10.67 9.41
C LEU A 386 -10.25 10.84 8.81
N ASP A 387 -10.94 11.94 9.09
CA ASP A 387 -12.26 12.23 8.52
C ASP A 387 -12.18 12.49 7.02
N ASN A 388 -11.19 13.26 6.58
CA ASN A 388 -10.92 13.48 5.15
C ASN A 388 -10.62 12.16 4.42
N LEU A 389 -9.89 11.24 5.06
CA LEU A 389 -9.63 9.92 4.50
C LEU A 389 -10.90 9.07 4.41
N LEU A 390 -11.75 9.07 5.46
CA LEU A 390 -13.01 8.32 5.47
C LEU A 390 -13.96 8.80 4.36
N GLU A 391 -14.15 10.11 4.23
CA GLU A 391 -14.99 10.71 3.19
C GLU A 391 -14.47 10.33 1.80
N LYS A 392 -13.17 10.47 1.57
CA LYS A 392 -12.59 10.12 0.27
C LYS A 392 -12.64 8.63 -0.02
N MET A 393 -12.50 7.78 1.00
CA MET A 393 -12.63 6.34 0.86
C MET A 393 -14.06 5.95 0.47
N ASP A 394 -15.08 6.59 1.06
CA ASP A 394 -16.48 6.41 0.67
C ASP A 394 -16.72 6.79 -0.79
N GLU A 395 -16.19 7.92 -1.24
CA GLU A 395 -16.27 8.35 -2.63
C GLU A 395 -15.60 7.35 -3.59
N VAL A 396 -14.40 6.86 -3.25
CA VAL A 396 -13.66 5.93 -4.11
C VAL A 396 -14.36 4.56 -4.15
N GLU A 397 -14.81 4.03 -3.02
CA GLU A 397 -15.49 2.73 -2.97
C GLU A 397 -16.88 2.77 -3.63
N THR A 398 -17.59 3.88 -3.53
CA THR A 398 -18.86 4.06 -4.27
C THR A 398 -18.62 4.13 -5.76
N GLN A 399 -17.59 4.84 -6.20
CA GLN A 399 -17.18 4.92 -7.59
C GLN A 399 -16.78 3.54 -8.15
N GLU A 400 -15.98 2.76 -7.40
CA GLU A 400 -15.61 1.39 -7.78
C GLU A 400 -16.84 0.49 -7.94
N ARG A 401 -17.79 0.51 -7.00
CA ARG A 401 -19.04 -0.28 -7.12
C ARG A 401 -19.88 0.12 -8.33
N LEU A 402 -19.92 1.41 -8.68
CA LEU A 402 -20.64 1.90 -9.85
C LEU A 402 -19.96 1.47 -11.16
N GLU A 403 -18.63 1.50 -11.21
CA GLU A 403 -17.84 1.05 -12.37
C GLU A 403 -17.97 -0.46 -12.57
N GLU A 404 -17.93 -1.25 -11.50
CA GLU A 404 -18.19 -2.70 -11.53
C GLU A 404 -19.61 -2.98 -12.04
N ALA A 405 -20.61 -2.26 -11.52
CA ALA A 405 -21.99 -2.38 -11.94
C ALA A 405 -22.21 -2.00 -13.42
N ALA A 406 -21.50 -0.99 -13.92
CA ALA A 406 -21.65 -0.55 -15.31
C ALA A 406 -21.13 -1.59 -16.33
N GLY A 407 -20.42 -2.62 -15.87
CA GLY A 407 -19.75 -3.61 -16.70
C GLY A 407 -18.50 -2.98 -17.31
N SER A 408 -17.34 -3.56 -17.01
CA SER A 408 -16.00 -3.08 -17.39
C SER A 408 -15.90 -2.66 -18.86
N SER A 409 -16.14 -1.37 -19.14
CA SER A 409 -15.67 -0.69 -20.33
C SER A 409 -14.73 0.41 -19.86
N GLN A 410 -13.51 0.01 -19.50
CA GLN A 410 -12.39 0.95 -19.54
C GLN A 410 -12.11 1.27 -21.02
N THR A 411 -12.92 2.16 -21.59
CA THR A 411 -12.54 2.93 -22.77
C THR A 411 -12.06 4.29 -22.29
N SER A 412 -10.78 4.52 -22.54
CA SER A 412 -10.03 5.76 -22.37
C SER A 412 -10.85 7.03 -22.57
N GLY A 413 -10.82 7.94 -21.59
CA GLY A 413 -10.96 9.37 -21.85
C GLY A 413 -12.31 10.06 -21.59
N LYS A 414 -13.17 9.58 -20.67
CA LYS A 414 -14.31 10.38 -20.22
C LYS A 414 -14.04 11.05 -18.87
N LYS A 415 -14.22 12.38 -18.85
CA LYS A 415 -14.18 13.25 -17.65
C LYS A 415 -15.02 12.65 -16.52
N PRO A 416 -14.68 12.92 -15.24
CA PRO A 416 -15.44 12.42 -14.10
C PRO A 416 -16.90 12.87 -14.26
N LEU A 417 -17.79 11.89 -14.43
CA LEU A 417 -19.20 12.15 -14.46
C LEU A 417 -19.63 12.55 -13.03
N LYS A 418 -19.84 13.84 -12.79
CA LYS A 418 -20.65 14.28 -11.66
C LYS A 418 -22.08 13.78 -11.88
N LEU A 419 -22.44 12.63 -11.32
CA LEU A 419 -23.82 12.15 -11.28
C LEU A 419 -24.38 12.22 -9.87
N LYS A 420 -25.65 12.65 -9.80
CA LYS A 420 -26.42 12.82 -8.56
C LYS A 420 -26.70 11.48 -7.87
N PRO A 421 -26.86 11.46 -6.53
CA PRO A 421 -27.30 10.27 -5.81
C PRO A 421 -28.69 9.85 -6.31
N GLY A 422 -28.84 8.61 -6.80
CA GLY A 422 -30.12 8.05 -7.25
C GLY A 422 -30.16 7.43 -8.66
N ALA A 423 -29.02 7.27 -9.34
CA ALA A 423 -29.01 6.58 -10.64
C ALA A 423 -29.29 5.07 -10.47
N THR A 424 -30.39 4.60 -11.04
CA THR A 424 -30.77 3.19 -11.07
C THR A 424 -29.84 2.40 -11.98
N MET A 425 -29.45 1.19 -11.53
CA MET A 425 -28.66 0.22 -12.29
C MET A 425 -29.25 -0.01 -13.70
N SER A 426 -28.40 -0.04 -14.73
CA SER A 426 -28.79 -0.43 -16.09
C SER A 426 -29.42 -1.84 -16.10
N LYS A 427 -30.44 -2.09 -16.95
CA LYS A 427 -31.07 -3.43 -17.09
C LYS A 427 -30.05 -4.54 -17.38
N LYS A 428 -28.98 -4.25 -18.11
CA LYS A 428 -27.90 -5.21 -18.42
C LYS A 428 -27.05 -5.54 -17.19
N ALA A 429 -26.79 -4.53 -16.35
CA ALA A 429 -26.10 -4.68 -15.07
C ALA A 429 -26.94 -5.49 -14.06
N GLN A 430 -28.25 -5.26 -14.05
CA GLN A 430 -29.19 -6.01 -13.21
C GLN A 430 -29.25 -7.49 -13.62
N GLN A 431 -29.20 -7.79 -14.92
CA GLN A 431 -29.16 -9.17 -15.43
C GLN A 431 -27.83 -9.87 -15.10
N LEU A 432 -26.67 -9.22 -15.34
CA LEU A 432 -25.37 -9.78 -14.94
C LEU A 432 -25.28 -9.99 -13.42
N ALA A 433 -25.76 -9.04 -12.63
CA ALA A 433 -25.78 -9.18 -11.18
C ALA A 433 -26.66 -10.37 -10.75
N ALA A 434 -27.84 -10.56 -11.36
CA ALA A 434 -28.70 -11.72 -11.08
C ALA A 434 -28.06 -13.07 -11.48
N GLU A 435 -27.20 -13.06 -12.50
CA GLU A 435 -26.46 -14.25 -12.98
C GLU A 435 -25.16 -14.51 -12.24
N THR A 436 -24.61 -13.56 -11.48
CA THR A 436 -23.28 -13.72 -10.84
C THR A 436 -23.32 -13.62 -9.31
N MET A 437 -24.38 -13.02 -8.74
CA MET A 437 -24.57 -12.91 -7.28
C MET A 437 -25.36 -14.09 -6.72
N PRO A 438 -25.30 -14.33 -5.38
CA PRO A 438 -26.04 -15.40 -4.74
C PRO A 438 -27.53 -15.37 -5.08
N SER A 439 -28.10 -16.54 -5.38
CA SER A 439 -29.53 -16.64 -5.65
C SER A 439 -30.35 -16.31 -4.40
N PRO A 440 -31.37 -15.42 -4.48
CA PRO A 440 -32.18 -15.04 -3.32
C PRO A 440 -33.05 -16.18 -2.76
N LYS A 441 -33.10 -17.35 -3.41
CA LYS A 441 -33.91 -18.51 -3.02
C LYS A 441 -33.10 -19.67 -2.42
N GLY A 442 -31.78 -19.53 -2.28
CA GLY A 442 -30.92 -20.57 -1.71
C GLY A 442 -30.97 -20.59 -0.18
N ARG A 443 -31.02 -21.78 0.44
CA ARG A 443 -30.79 -21.91 1.89
C ARG A 443 -29.29 -21.76 2.14
N ARG A 444 -28.88 -20.62 2.70
CA ARG A 444 -27.49 -20.39 3.14
C ARG A 444 -27.12 -21.43 4.19
N VAL A 445 -25.98 -22.08 4.01
CA VAL A 445 -25.43 -23.01 5.00
C VAL A 445 -24.48 -22.20 5.84
N GLU A 446 -24.69 -22.16 7.16
CA GLU A 446 -23.73 -21.49 8.04
C GLU A 446 -22.47 -22.36 8.19
N PRO A 447 -21.27 -21.76 8.07
CA PRO A 447 -20.04 -22.49 8.29
C PRO A 447 -19.96 -22.91 9.76
N LYS A 448 -19.68 -24.19 9.99
CA LYS A 448 -19.35 -24.71 11.32
C LYS A 448 -17.86 -25.00 11.36
N ILE A 449 -17.15 -24.51 12.37
CA ILE A 449 -15.77 -24.91 12.62
C ILE A 449 -15.74 -26.41 12.96
N PRO A 450 -15.02 -27.25 12.20
CA PRO A 450 -14.99 -28.69 12.47
C PRO A 450 -14.48 -29.00 13.89
N GLU A 451 -15.15 -29.90 14.60
CA GLU A 451 -14.73 -30.28 15.97
C GLU A 451 -13.32 -30.88 16.02
N GLU A 452 -12.90 -31.56 14.95
CA GLU A 452 -11.54 -32.11 14.83
C GLU A 452 -10.47 -31.01 14.86
N THR A 453 -10.72 -29.88 14.20
CA THR A 453 -9.82 -28.72 14.22
C THR A 453 -9.80 -28.04 15.58
N LYS A 454 -10.94 -27.99 16.29
CA LYS A 454 -10.99 -27.52 17.69
C LYS A 454 -10.16 -28.41 18.61
N LYS A 455 -10.34 -29.73 18.54
CA LYS A 455 -9.59 -30.72 19.34
C LYS A 455 -8.09 -30.74 19.00
N LYS A 456 -7.70 -30.56 17.73
CA LYS A 456 -6.30 -30.44 17.33
C LYS A 456 -5.67 -29.18 17.91
N LEU A 457 -6.40 -28.07 17.92
CA LEU A 457 -5.94 -26.82 18.50
C LEU A 457 -5.81 -26.91 20.01
N GLU A 458 -6.79 -27.49 20.71
CA GLU A 458 -6.72 -27.76 22.15
C GLU A 458 -5.46 -28.57 22.50
N LYS A 459 -5.16 -29.63 21.72
CA LYS A 459 -3.91 -30.39 21.87
C LYS A 459 -2.65 -29.57 21.60
N ALA A 460 -2.68 -28.67 20.61
CA ALA A 460 -1.55 -27.79 20.30
C ALA A 460 -1.32 -26.72 21.38
N ILE A 461 -2.39 -26.19 21.97
CA ILE A 461 -2.32 -25.26 23.11
C ILE A 461 -1.75 -25.97 24.34
N LEU A 462 -2.25 -27.16 24.66
CA LEU A 462 -1.71 -28.02 25.73
C LEU A 462 -0.22 -28.36 25.50
N ALA A 463 0.21 -28.57 24.25
CA ALA A 463 1.60 -28.80 23.92
C ALA A 463 2.49 -27.56 24.13
N LYS A 464 1.99 -26.35 23.77
CA LYS A 464 2.69 -25.08 24.03
C LYS A 464 2.81 -24.77 25.52
N GLU A 465 1.74 -24.97 26.30
CA GLU A 465 1.77 -24.80 27.76
C GLU A 465 2.73 -25.79 28.45
N ASN A 466 2.83 -27.02 27.94
CA ASN A 466 3.76 -28.01 28.46
C ASN A 466 5.23 -27.75 28.07
N LYS A 467 5.51 -27.11 26.92
CA LYS A 467 6.85 -26.62 26.56
C LYS A 467 7.27 -25.44 27.45
N GLY A 468 6.35 -24.55 27.83
CA GLY A 468 6.61 -23.46 28.78
C GLY A 468 7.00 -23.90 30.19
N LYS A 469 6.62 -25.13 30.60
CA LYS A 469 6.94 -25.71 31.92
C LYS A 469 8.22 -26.57 31.95
N ARG A 470 8.82 -26.89 30.79
CA ARG A 470 10.04 -27.71 30.71
C ARG A 470 11.26 -26.85 30.32
N THR A 471 11.83 -26.14 31.29
CA THR A 471 13.25 -25.77 31.24
C THR A 471 14.08 -26.74 32.08
N LYS A 472 15.19 -27.21 31.48
CA LYS A 472 16.20 -28.18 31.96
C LYS A 472 15.84 -29.68 31.95
N LYS A 473 15.98 -30.29 30.78
CA LYS A 473 16.89 -31.45 30.56
C LYS A 473 17.06 -31.70 29.06
N ILE A 474 18.31 -31.62 28.60
CA ILE A 474 18.73 -31.97 27.25
C ILE A 474 18.57 -33.48 27.08
N LYS A 475 17.79 -33.89 26.09
CA LYS A 475 17.90 -35.19 25.42
C LYS A 475 17.44 -35.02 23.97
N GLU A 476 18.28 -35.49 23.06
CA GLU A 476 18.07 -35.50 21.62
C GLU A 476 16.97 -36.52 21.21
N GLU A 477 16.38 -36.22 20.05
CA GLU A 477 15.37 -36.92 19.22
C GLU A 477 13.89 -36.56 19.40
N PRO A 478 13.07 -36.63 18.32
CA PRO A 478 13.35 -36.57 16.89
C PRO A 478 12.84 -35.24 16.28
N ASP A 479 13.11 -35.04 15.00
CA ASP A 479 12.78 -33.89 14.15
C ASP A 479 11.30 -33.47 14.23
N ASP A 480 10.96 -32.67 15.24
CA ASP A 480 9.67 -32.01 15.40
C ASP A 480 9.66 -30.81 14.45
N LYS A 481 8.79 -30.86 13.43
CA LYS A 481 8.53 -29.77 12.48
C LYS A 481 8.57 -28.40 13.16
N ASP A 482 9.50 -27.56 12.76
CA ASP A 482 9.67 -26.24 13.32
C ASP A 482 8.45 -25.34 12.99
N GLU A 483 8.28 -24.21 13.69
CA GLU A 483 7.26 -23.20 13.39
C GLU A 483 7.33 -22.78 11.91
N PHE A 484 8.52 -22.83 11.32
CA PHE A 484 8.80 -22.64 9.90
C PHE A 484 8.17 -23.72 9.00
N ASP A 485 8.22 -25.00 9.38
CA ASP A 485 7.65 -26.11 8.62
C ASP A 485 6.11 -26.14 8.68
N MET A 486 5.53 -25.77 9.84
CA MET A 486 4.08 -25.69 10.01
C MET A 486 3.47 -24.57 9.17
N ILE A 487 4.18 -23.45 9.00
CA ILE A 487 3.71 -22.32 8.19
C ILE A 487 4.05 -22.51 6.70
N ALA A 488 5.16 -23.20 6.37
CA ALA A 488 5.44 -23.61 4.99
C ALA A 488 4.35 -24.53 4.42
N GLU A 489 3.70 -25.36 5.26
CA GLU A 489 2.50 -26.11 4.87
C GLU A 489 1.29 -25.21 4.57
N ASP A 490 1.19 -24.04 5.19
CA ASP A 490 0.10 -23.09 4.97
C ASP A 490 0.27 -22.25 3.69
N GLN A 491 1.52 -22.09 3.21
CA GLN A 491 1.85 -21.43 1.93
C GLN A 491 1.79 -22.34 0.71
N LYS A 492 1.65 -23.66 0.90
CA LYS A 492 1.40 -24.59 -0.21
C LYS A 492 0.14 -24.18 -0.96
N SER A 493 0.24 -24.12 -2.29
CA SER A 493 -0.93 -23.87 -3.12
C SER A 493 -2.00 -24.94 -2.83
N LEU A 494 -3.28 -24.65 -3.11
CA LEU A 494 -4.35 -25.64 -2.93
C LEU A 494 -4.01 -26.98 -3.60
N VAL A 495 -3.33 -26.91 -4.74
CA VAL A 495 -2.80 -28.03 -5.53
C VAL A 495 -1.73 -28.81 -4.75
N ASP A 496 -0.78 -28.12 -4.11
CA ASP A 496 0.26 -28.73 -3.26
C ASP A 496 -0.31 -29.32 -1.96
N LYS A 497 -1.32 -28.69 -1.36
CA LYS A 497 -2.05 -29.21 -0.19
C LYS A 497 -2.82 -30.49 -0.53
N LEU A 498 -3.21 -30.67 -1.78
CA LEU A 498 -3.96 -31.83 -2.28
C LEU A 498 -3.06 -32.90 -2.92
N GLY A 499 -1.76 -32.63 -3.12
CA GLY A 499 -0.77 -33.62 -3.55
C GLY A 499 -0.70 -33.89 -5.05
N TYR A 500 -1.19 -32.97 -5.89
CA TYR A 500 -1.11 -33.08 -7.34
C TYR A 500 0.06 -32.25 -7.88
N SER A 501 1.13 -32.89 -8.35
CA SER A 501 2.19 -32.23 -9.12
C SER A 501 2.42 -33.04 -10.39
N PRO A 502 2.24 -32.46 -11.59
CA PRO A 502 2.42 -33.18 -12.85
C PRO A 502 3.90 -33.16 -13.25
N GLU A 503 4.77 -33.83 -12.49
CA GLU A 503 6.14 -34.13 -12.94
C GLU A 503 6.85 -35.16 -12.06
N LYS A 504 6.62 -36.46 -12.30
CA LYS A 504 7.58 -37.53 -11.96
C LYS A 504 7.52 -38.68 -12.97
N GLY A 505 8.10 -38.43 -14.13
CA GLY A 505 8.50 -39.46 -15.09
C GLY A 505 10.02 -39.55 -15.21
N MET A 506 10.73 -40.02 -14.18
CA MET A 506 12.02 -40.72 -14.36
C MET A 506 12.47 -41.41 -13.06
N LYS A 507 13.09 -42.58 -13.24
CA LYS A 507 13.13 -43.71 -12.31
C LYS A 507 14.14 -43.54 -11.15
N LYS A 508 13.78 -44.15 -10.02
CA LYS A 508 14.66 -44.48 -8.89
C LYS A 508 15.80 -45.40 -9.34
N ALA A 509 17.03 -45.12 -8.88
CA ALA A 509 18.07 -46.11 -8.64
C ALA A 509 18.74 -45.82 -7.28
N LYS A 510 18.90 -46.87 -6.48
CA LYS A 510 19.36 -46.85 -5.08
C LYS A 510 20.88 -46.64 -4.96
N GLY A 511 21.27 -45.89 -3.93
CA GLY A 511 22.35 -46.25 -2.98
C GLY A 511 23.80 -45.86 -3.34
N VAL A 512 24.40 -44.97 -2.53
CA VAL A 512 25.49 -45.25 -1.55
C VAL A 512 26.09 -43.91 -1.07
N LYS A 513 26.23 -43.77 0.26
CA LYS A 513 26.93 -42.69 0.96
C LYS A 513 28.44 -42.69 0.62
N LYS A 514 29.04 -41.51 0.42
CA LYS A 514 30.40 -41.17 0.91
C LYS A 514 30.67 -39.66 0.86
N GLU A 515 31.28 -39.18 1.94
CA GLU A 515 31.71 -37.81 2.28
C GLU A 515 32.75 -37.18 1.33
N PRO A 516 32.98 -35.85 1.42
CA PRO A 516 33.69 -35.07 0.42
C PRO A 516 35.21 -35.04 0.65
N LYS A 517 36.00 -35.00 -0.44
CA LYS A 517 37.40 -34.57 -0.40
C LYS A 517 37.67 -33.53 -1.48
N GLN A 518 38.30 -32.44 -1.04
CA GLN A 518 38.86 -31.35 -1.83
C GLN A 518 40.03 -31.80 -2.71
N SER A 519 40.17 -31.23 -3.91
CA SER A 519 41.43 -30.66 -4.44
C SER A 519 41.26 -30.11 -5.87
N LYS A 520 41.58 -28.82 -6.08
CA LYS A 520 41.92 -28.19 -7.39
C LYS A 520 43.40 -28.50 -7.74
N PRO A 521 43.99 -27.95 -8.83
CA PRO A 521 43.63 -27.95 -10.25
C PRO A 521 44.81 -28.44 -11.13
N LYS A 522 44.63 -28.66 -12.45
CA LYS A 522 45.65 -28.31 -13.47
C LYS A 522 45.14 -28.40 -14.92
N THR A 523 45.76 -27.51 -15.69
CA THR A 523 45.55 -27.03 -17.06
C THR A 523 45.98 -27.95 -18.22
N LYS A 524 45.45 -27.60 -19.41
CA LYS A 524 46.02 -27.63 -20.79
C LYS A 524 45.75 -28.85 -21.69
N GLY A 525 45.18 -28.56 -22.87
CA GLY A 525 45.45 -29.29 -24.12
C GLY A 525 44.24 -29.49 -25.05
N SER A 526 44.01 -28.56 -25.99
CA SER A 526 43.21 -28.77 -27.22
C SER A 526 44.14 -29.20 -28.38
N PRO A 527 43.66 -29.77 -29.53
CA PRO A 527 42.99 -28.99 -30.58
C PRO A 527 41.95 -29.69 -31.52
N LYS A 528 40.96 -28.88 -31.96
CA LYS A 528 40.26 -28.75 -33.28
C LYS A 528 39.86 -29.95 -34.18
N LYS A 529 38.56 -29.99 -34.57
CA LYS A 529 37.96 -29.80 -35.93
C LYS A 529 36.41 -29.84 -35.82
N LYS A 530 35.65 -28.75 -35.98
CA LYS A 530 35.06 -28.10 -37.20
C LYS A 530 34.06 -28.93 -38.02
N GLY A 531 32.78 -28.54 -37.95
CA GLY A 531 31.74 -28.66 -38.99
C GLY A 531 30.75 -27.48 -38.81
N ARG A 532 30.41 -26.75 -39.88
CA ARG A 532 29.70 -25.45 -39.89
C ARG A 532 28.54 -25.50 -40.91
N ASN A 533 27.39 -24.95 -40.50
CA ASN A 533 26.19 -24.34 -41.14
C ASN A 533 25.74 -24.66 -42.60
N PRO A 534 24.43 -24.48 -42.88
CA PRO A 534 23.91 -23.27 -43.57
C PRO A 534 22.58 -22.79 -42.94
N TRP A 535 22.22 -21.50 -42.79
CA TRP A 535 22.23 -20.36 -43.71
C TRP A 535 22.28 -19.05 -42.92
N SER A 536 23.15 -18.12 -43.33
CA SER A 536 22.92 -16.67 -43.28
C SER A 536 23.78 -16.03 -44.36
N ASP A 537 23.15 -15.24 -45.23
CA ASP A 537 23.73 -14.11 -45.98
C ASP A 537 22.51 -13.27 -46.41
N SER A 538 22.49 -11.94 -46.35
CA SER A 538 23.55 -11.00 -46.71
C SER A 538 23.55 -9.70 -45.90
N GLU A 539 24.77 -9.20 -45.73
CA GLU A 539 25.26 -7.90 -45.25
C GLU A 539 24.82 -6.73 -46.19
N ASP A 540 24.89 -5.45 -45.81
CA ASP A 540 26.08 -4.56 -45.88
C ASP A 540 25.71 -3.22 -45.17
N ASP A 541 26.42 -2.76 -44.12
CA ASP A 541 27.50 -1.74 -44.10
C ASP A 541 27.02 -0.26 -44.26
N GLY A 542 27.62 0.79 -43.68
CA GLY A 542 28.90 0.93 -43.01
C GLY A 542 28.94 2.13 -42.03
N SER A 543 30.04 2.15 -41.28
CA SER A 543 30.46 3.03 -40.18
C SER A 543 30.71 4.50 -40.54
N PHE A 544 30.58 5.44 -39.57
CA PHE A 544 31.73 6.18 -39.01
C PHE A 544 31.38 7.00 -37.75
N SER A 545 32.42 7.30 -36.97
CA SER A 545 32.44 7.85 -35.62
C SER A 545 32.72 9.37 -35.57
N SER A 546 32.38 9.98 -34.43
CA SER A 546 33.05 11.12 -33.76
C SER A 546 32.63 12.57 -34.09
N GLY A 547 32.15 13.28 -33.05
CA GLY A 547 32.85 14.49 -32.58
C GLY A 547 32.13 15.85 -32.68
N SER A 548 31.82 16.39 -31.50
CA SER A 548 31.86 17.82 -31.06
C SER A 548 30.90 18.89 -31.61
N ASP A 549 30.27 19.57 -30.65
CA ASP A 549 29.97 21.01 -30.51
C ASP A 549 29.42 21.81 -31.71
N PHE A 550 28.24 22.42 -31.56
CA PHE A 550 28.12 23.84 -31.19
C PHE A 550 26.63 24.28 -31.15
N ASP A 551 26.38 25.19 -30.21
CA ASP A 551 25.17 25.92 -29.87
C ASP A 551 24.60 26.78 -31.03
N GLN A 552 23.26 26.87 -31.16
CA GLN A 552 22.51 28.13 -31.34
C GLN A 552 21.00 27.92 -31.55
N SER A 553 20.24 28.80 -30.90
CA SER A 553 18.79 28.85 -30.70
C SER A 553 18.00 29.36 -31.95
N PRO A 554 16.64 29.43 -31.91
CA PRO A 554 15.75 29.22 -33.07
C PRO A 554 15.33 30.52 -33.79
N PRO A 555 14.65 30.44 -34.95
CA PRO A 555 13.91 31.57 -35.48
C PRO A 555 12.39 31.44 -35.30
N GLU A 556 11.80 32.62 -35.17
CA GLU A 556 10.40 32.94 -34.92
C GLU A 556 9.45 32.77 -36.12
N LYS A 557 8.17 32.68 -35.74
CA LYS A 557 6.90 32.94 -36.42
C LYS A 557 6.93 33.73 -37.75
N SER A 558 6.13 33.26 -38.70
CA SER A 558 5.40 34.12 -39.65
C SER A 558 4.05 33.49 -40.05
N THR A 559 2.95 34.17 -39.70
CA THR A 559 1.66 34.06 -40.40
C THR A 559 1.74 34.77 -41.75
N PRO A 560 0.93 34.39 -42.76
CA PRO A 560 -0.20 35.26 -43.10
C PRO A 560 -1.46 34.59 -43.68
N VAL A 561 -2.59 35.24 -43.37
CA VAL A 561 -3.69 35.66 -44.26
C VAL A 561 -4.64 34.63 -44.93
N ARG A 562 -5.84 34.65 -44.35
CA ARG A 562 -7.21 34.56 -44.88
C ARG A 562 -7.43 34.85 -46.38
N THR A 563 -8.12 33.92 -47.06
CA THR A 563 -9.04 34.24 -48.17
C THR A 563 -10.27 33.35 -48.13
N THR A 564 -11.39 34.00 -48.39
CA THR A 564 -12.77 33.53 -48.45
C THR A 564 -13.07 32.69 -49.69
N ALA A 565 -13.84 31.63 -49.51
CA ALA A 565 -15.02 31.26 -50.32
C ALA A 565 -15.88 30.31 -49.49
#